data_AF-A0A8S3IWM7-F1
#
_entry.id   AF-A0A8S3IWM7-F1
#
_cell.length_a   1.000
_cell.length_b   1.000
_cell.length_c   1.000
_cell.angle_alpha   90.00
_cell.angle_beta   90.00
_cell.angle_gamma   90.00
#
_symmetry.space_group_name_H-M   'P 1'
#
loop_
_entity.id
_entity.type
_entity.pdbx_description
1 polymer ?
#
loop_
_entity_poly.entity_id
_entity_poly.type
_entity_poly.pdbx_seq_one_letter_code
_entity_poly.pdbx_strand_id
1 'polypeptide(L)'
;AISSASVAKGLLFATANDFLTRDPITVTLEIYSGPTGINPVTAPARSAYILQQTFSNTISFSSYRLLVTSQRSLSDAAQYADAEILGYI
;
A
#
# COMPACT_ATOMS: atom_id res chain seq x y z
N ALA A 1 -7.39 -25.69 -10.70
CA ALA A 1 -6.71 -24.49 -11.21
C ALA A 1 -5.46 -24.29 -10.38
N ILE A 2 -4.29 -24.21 -11.00
CA ILE A 2 -3.05 -23.94 -10.26
C ILE A 2 -3.15 -22.48 -9.83
N SER A 3 -3.28 -22.22 -8.52
CA SER A 3 -3.36 -20.84 -8.03
C SER A 3 -1.97 -20.21 -8.13
N SER A 4 -1.78 -19.28 -9.06
CA SER A 4 -0.58 -18.43 -9.18
C SER A 4 -0.48 -17.39 -8.05
N ALA A 5 -1.11 -17.64 -6.90
CA ALA A 5 -1.10 -16.77 -5.74
C ALA A 5 0.16 -17.02 -4.91
N SER A 6 0.96 -15.98 -4.69
CA SER A 6 2.10 -15.99 -3.77
C SER A 6 1.75 -15.34 -2.43
N VAL A 7 2.56 -15.58 -1.40
CA VAL A 7 2.36 -14.96 -0.09
C VAL A 7 2.99 -13.57 -0.12
N ALA A 8 2.16 -12.52 -0.10
CA ALA A 8 2.65 -11.16 0.12
C ALA A 8 3.22 -10.99 1.53
N LYS A 9 4.34 -10.28 1.65
CA LYS A 9 5.09 -10.02 2.88
C LYS A 9 5.42 -8.55 3.09
N GLY A 10 5.30 -7.72 2.06
CA GLY A 10 5.57 -6.30 2.20
C GLY A 10 4.92 -5.42 1.13
N LEU A 11 5.03 -4.12 1.35
CA LEU A 11 4.57 -3.05 0.47
C LEU A 11 5.68 -2.01 0.33
N LEU A 12 5.99 -1.64 -0.91
CA LEU A 12 6.65 -0.38 -1.25
C LEU A 12 5.62 0.58 -1.84
N PHE A 13 5.74 1.87 -1.52
CA PHE A 13 4.80 2.89 -1.96
C PHE A 13 5.54 4.20 -2.24
N ALA A 14 5.13 4.91 -3.29
CA ALA A 14 5.74 6.18 -3.69
C ALA A 14 4.67 7.24 -3.95
N THR A 15 4.84 8.43 -3.37
CA THR A 15 3.97 9.58 -3.65
C THR A 15 4.31 10.20 -5.01
N ALA A 16 3.32 10.76 -5.71
CA ALA A 16 3.53 11.28 -7.07
C ALA A 16 4.31 12.61 -7.12
N ASN A 17 4.43 13.31 -5.98
CA ASN A 17 5.13 14.59 -5.86
C ASN A 17 4.61 15.70 -6.81
N ASP A 18 3.38 15.62 -7.30
CA ASP A 18 2.76 16.68 -8.13
C ASP A 18 2.32 17.86 -7.23
N PHE A 19 1.40 17.65 -6.29
CA PHE A 19 0.99 18.66 -5.31
C PHE A 19 1.05 18.19 -3.84
N LEU A 20 1.62 18.99 -2.94
CA LEU A 20 1.89 18.59 -1.55
C LEU A 20 0.65 18.15 -0.78
N THR A 21 -0.50 18.81 -0.98
CA THR A 21 -1.73 18.52 -0.21
C THR A 21 -2.40 17.21 -0.61
N ARG A 22 -2.09 16.67 -1.79
CA ARG A 22 -2.63 15.43 -2.35
C ARG A 22 -1.81 14.19 -1.98
N ASP A 23 -0.66 14.37 -1.33
CA ASP A 23 0.19 13.24 -0.95
C ASP A 23 -0.50 12.39 0.13
N PRO A 24 -0.67 11.07 -0.10
CA PRO A 24 -1.08 10.13 0.93
C PRO A 24 -0.17 10.23 2.14
N ILE A 25 -0.76 10.34 3.34
CA ILE A 25 -0.05 10.18 4.61
C ILE A 25 -0.18 8.75 5.08
N THR A 26 -1.32 8.09 4.85
CA THR A 26 -1.53 6.74 5.34
C THR A 26 -2.10 5.83 4.27
N VAL A 27 -1.47 4.66 4.10
CA VAL A 27 -1.99 3.60 3.23
C VAL A 27 -2.11 2.28 3.99
N THR A 28 -3.09 1.46 3.61
CA THR A 28 -3.36 0.15 4.19
C THR A 28 -3.56 -0.87 3.07
N LEU A 29 -2.88 -2.01 3.16
CA LEU A 29 -3.10 -3.14 2.27
C LEU A 29 -4.04 -4.15 2.95
N GLU A 30 -5.07 -4.61 2.25
CA GLU A 30 -6.04 -5.57 2.76
C GLU A 30 -6.20 -6.76 1.83
N ILE A 31 -6.61 -7.87 2.43
CA ILE A 31 -7.03 -9.06 1.71
C ILE A 31 -8.46 -8.82 1.20
N TYR A 32 -8.68 -8.97 -0.10
CA TYR A 32 -9.98 -8.66 -0.71
C TYR A 32 -11.16 -9.52 -0.19
N SER A 33 -10.89 -10.60 0.56
CA SER A 33 -11.89 -11.51 1.14
C SER A 33 -12.01 -11.46 2.69
N GLY A 34 -11.47 -10.44 3.38
CA GLY A 34 -11.52 -10.40 4.85
C GLY A 34 -11.46 -8.99 5.48
N PRO A 35 -11.90 -8.82 6.75
CA PRO A 35 -12.03 -7.53 7.43
C PRO A 35 -10.73 -6.98 8.02
N THR A 36 -9.62 -7.70 7.88
CA THR A 36 -8.35 -7.36 8.56
C THR A 36 -7.44 -6.62 7.61
N GLY A 37 -7.38 -5.29 7.75
CA GLY A 37 -6.39 -4.48 7.08
C GLY A 37 -5.04 -4.52 7.78
N ILE A 38 -3.98 -4.53 6.98
CA ILE A 38 -2.61 -4.38 7.46
C ILE A 38 -2.45 -2.96 8.00
N ASN A 39 -1.71 -2.83 9.11
CA ASN A 39 -1.54 -1.59 9.86
C ASN A 39 -1.32 -0.35 8.95
N PRO A 40 -1.89 0.81 9.31
CA PRO A 40 -1.69 2.06 8.61
C PRO A 40 -0.19 2.36 8.44
N VAL A 41 0.27 2.40 7.20
CA VAL A 41 1.64 2.81 6.86
C VAL A 41 1.66 4.33 6.78
N THR A 42 2.39 4.98 7.67
CA THR A 42 2.68 6.42 7.52
C THR A 42 3.69 6.63 6.39
N ALA A 43 3.31 7.34 5.34
CA ALA A 43 4.14 7.72 4.21
C ALA A 43 4.66 9.17 4.38
N PRO A 44 5.86 9.39 4.98
CA PRO A 44 6.38 10.74 5.16
C PRO A 44 7.13 11.29 3.94
N ALA A 45 7.57 10.45 2.98
CA ALA A 45 8.53 10.86 1.95
C ALA A 45 7.89 11.26 0.61
N ARG A 46 8.36 12.40 0.07
CA ARG A 46 8.08 12.88 -1.29
C ARG A 46 9.20 12.43 -2.22
N SER A 47 8.85 12.05 -3.45
CA SER A 47 9.81 11.77 -4.54
C SER A 47 10.75 10.57 -4.35
N ALA A 48 10.43 9.67 -3.42
CA ALA A 48 11.18 8.44 -3.20
C ALA A 48 10.23 7.31 -2.77
N TYR A 49 10.59 6.07 -3.06
CA TYR A 49 10.00 4.92 -2.39
C TYR A 49 10.23 5.07 -0.88
N ILE A 50 9.18 4.87 -0.08
CA ILE A 50 9.30 4.78 1.37
C ILE A 50 10.10 3.53 1.79
N LEU A 51 10.53 3.49 3.06
CA LEU A 51 11.03 2.25 3.66
C LEU A 51 10.00 1.14 3.50
N GLN A 52 10.45 -0.01 2.99
CA GLN A 52 9.65 -1.22 2.84
C GLN A 52 8.88 -1.51 4.13
N GLN A 53 7.57 -1.65 3.99
CA GLN A 53 6.70 -2.00 5.11
C GLN A 53 6.45 -3.50 5.06
N THR A 54 6.90 -4.21 6.08
CA THR A 54 6.70 -5.65 6.18
C THR A 54 5.48 -5.98 7.04
N PHE A 55 4.80 -7.06 6.70
CA PHE A 55 3.65 -7.54 7.47
C PHE A 55 3.62 -9.08 7.54
N SER A 56 2.98 -9.58 8.59
CA SER A 56 2.79 -11.02 8.78
C SER A 56 1.62 -11.53 7.94
N ASN A 57 1.90 -12.44 7.03
CA ASN A 57 0.90 -13.15 6.24
C ASN A 57 1.39 -14.58 5.98
N THR A 58 0.51 -15.58 6.15
CA THR A 58 0.80 -17.00 5.95
C THR A 58 -0.06 -17.63 4.87
N ILE A 59 -0.97 -16.86 4.26
CA ILE A 59 -1.93 -17.32 3.26
C ILE A 59 -1.67 -16.55 1.96
N SER A 60 -1.69 -17.25 0.82
CA SER A 60 -1.57 -16.61 -0.48
C SER A 60 -2.93 -16.11 -0.96
N PHE A 61 -2.95 -14.91 -1.53
CA PHE A 61 -4.16 -14.31 -2.11
C PHE A 61 -3.87 -13.89 -3.55
N SER A 62 -4.86 -14.08 -4.42
CA SER A 62 -4.80 -13.66 -5.82
C SER A 62 -5.17 -12.19 -6.02
N SER A 63 -5.69 -11.52 -4.99
CA SER A 63 -6.15 -10.13 -5.06
C SER A 63 -5.99 -9.43 -3.72
N TYR A 64 -5.51 -8.19 -3.79
CA TYR A 64 -5.34 -7.29 -2.66
C TYR A 64 -6.07 -5.97 -2.92
N ARG A 65 -6.42 -5.26 -1.85
CA ARG A 65 -6.98 -3.90 -1.92
C ARG A 65 -6.04 -2.94 -1.22
N LEU A 66 -5.58 -1.90 -1.91
CA LEU A 66 -4.82 -0.80 -1.33
C LEU A 66 -5.78 0.36 -1.02
N LEU A 67 -5.81 0.81 0.23
CA LEU A 67 -6.62 1.94 0.68
C LEU A 67 -5.71 3.10 1.06
N VAL A 68 -5.98 4.27 0.51
CA VAL A 68 -5.49 5.54 1.05
C VAL A 68 -6.45 5.96 2.16
N THR A 69 -5.99 5.94 3.40
CA THR A 69 -6.84 6.21 4.58
C THR A 69 -6.68 7.63 5.12
N SER A 70 -5.59 8.31 4.76
CA SER A 70 -5.41 9.74 5.05
C SER A 70 -4.47 10.41 4.04
N GLN A 71 -4.60 11.72 3.90
CA GLN A 71 -3.76 12.57 3.06
C GLN A 71 -3.36 13.84 3.81
N ARG A 72 -2.33 14.55 3.32
CA ARG A 72 -1.67 15.64 4.06
C ARG A 72 -2.53 16.86 4.35
N SER A 73 -3.57 17.11 3.57
CA SER A 73 -4.53 18.20 3.79
C SER A 73 -5.85 17.93 3.06
N LEU A 74 -6.83 18.82 3.20
CA LEU A 74 -8.06 18.76 2.40
C LEU A 74 -7.72 19.03 0.93
N SER A 75 -7.98 18.04 0.09
CA SER A 75 -7.86 18.09 -1.37
C SER A 75 -8.92 17.17 -1.96
N ASP A 76 -9.29 17.44 -3.20
CA ASP A 76 -10.22 16.67 -4.03
C ASP A 76 -9.67 15.32 -4.54
N ALA A 77 -8.39 15.05 -4.37
CA ALA A 77 -7.74 13.83 -4.85
C ALA A 77 -6.53 13.42 -4.00
N ALA A 78 -6.18 12.14 -4.06
CA ALA A 78 -4.93 11.58 -3.59
C ALA A 78 -4.03 11.20 -4.77
N GLN A 79 -2.71 11.38 -4.64
CA GLN A 79 -1.75 11.13 -5.73
C GLN A 79 -0.63 10.17 -5.30
N TYR A 80 -0.32 9.18 -6.11
CA TYR A 80 0.80 8.26 -5.90
C TYR A 80 1.39 7.86 -7.25
N ALA A 81 2.70 7.60 -7.26
CA ALA A 81 3.42 7.19 -8.46
C ALA A 81 3.43 5.67 -8.61
N ASP A 82 3.56 4.95 -7.50
CA ASP A 82 3.71 3.50 -7.54
C ASP A 82 3.31 2.82 -6.23
N ALA A 83 2.92 1.55 -6.34
CA ALA A 83 2.63 0.65 -5.23
C ALA A 83 3.02 -0.79 -5.61
N GLU A 84 4.02 -1.33 -4.92
CA GLU A 84 4.54 -2.67 -5.20
C GLU A 84 4.27 -3.62 -4.02
N ILE A 85 3.63 -4.74 -4.32
CA ILE A 85 3.40 -5.82 -3.35
C ILE A 85 4.54 -6.81 -3.45
N LEU A 86 5.30 -6.95 -2.36
CA LEU A 86 6.46 -7.84 -2.29
C LEU A 86 6.02 -9.22 -1.80
N GLY A 87 6.30 -10.27 -2.59
CA GLY A 87 6.03 -11.66 -2.25
C GLY A 87 7.30 -12.47 -1.95
N TYR A 88 7.13 -13.64 -1.33
CA TYR A 88 8.16 -14.69 -1.27
C TYR A 88 7.88 -15.73 -2.38
N ILE A 89 8.93 -16.19 -3.06
CA ILE A 89 8.87 -17.27 -4.07
C ILE A 89 9.06 -18.61 -3.38
#